data_AF-A0AAJ5X7D1-F1
#
_entry.id   AF-A0AAJ5X7D1-F1
#
_cell.length_a   1.000
_cell.length_b   1.000
_cell.length_c   1.000
_cell.angle_alpha   90.00
_cell.angle_beta   90.00
_cell.angle_gamma   90.00
#
_symmetry.space_group_name_H-M   'P 1'
#
loop_
_entity.id
_entity.type
_entity.pdbx_description
1 polymer ?
#
loop_
_entity_poly.entity_id
_entity_poly.type
_entity_poly.pdbx_seq_one_letter_code
_entity_poly.pdbx_strand_id
1 'polypeptide(L)'
;MNDTMDMVERITRRRARVASAMGALFVATQLAHLHEGPMRTVDYVALAGWAVWAMVLVVFVLFGGGLLRGPAVRGMLNDEGTEANRRNALITGFWAMFTAAVALFASSFYEPLSGRSALHIVITAGVGFALLRFGMLERRALRE
;
A
#
# COMPACT_ATOMS: atom_id res chain seq x y z
N MET A 1 -25.69 18.84 -11.14
CA MET A 1 -25.40 18.42 -9.75
C MET A 1 -25.39 16.90 -9.61
N ASN A 2 -26.39 16.17 -10.11
CA ASN A 2 -26.37 14.69 -10.14
C ASN A 2 -25.14 14.10 -10.86
N ASP A 3 -24.79 14.57 -12.07
CA ASP A 3 -23.64 14.02 -12.82
C ASP A 3 -22.29 14.10 -12.07
N THR A 4 -22.07 15.19 -11.33
CA THR A 4 -20.83 15.38 -10.56
C THR A 4 -20.78 14.43 -9.37
N MET A 5 -21.92 14.23 -8.71
CA MET A 5 -22.04 13.31 -7.57
C MET A 5 -21.85 11.86 -8.00
N ASP A 6 -22.47 11.45 -9.11
CA ASP A 6 -22.30 10.12 -9.71
C ASP A 6 -20.86 9.88 -10.16
N MET A 7 -20.19 10.92 -10.68
CA MET A 7 -18.77 10.84 -11.04
C MET A 7 -17.89 10.60 -9.81
N VAL A 8 -18.09 11.37 -8.74
CA VAL A 8 -17.35 11.23 -7.48
C VAL A 8 -17.56 9.85 -6.87
N GLU A 9 -18.79 9.34 -6.84
CA GLU A 9 -19.07 8.00 -6.30
C GLU A 9 -18.36 6.89 -7.09
N ARG A 10 -18.44 6.91 -8.44
CA ARG A 10 -17.73 5.95 -9.30
C ARG A 10 -16.23 5.95 -9.04
N ILE A 11 -15.67 7.15 -8.85
CA ILE A 11 -14.27 7.35 -8.55
C ILE A 11 -13.90 6.73 -7.19
N THR A 12 -14.67 7.04 -6.13
CA THR A 12 -14.43 6.53 -4.77
C THR A 12 -14.51 5.01 -4.76
N ARG A 13 -15.52 4.44 -5.43
CA ARG A 13 -15.69 2.97 -5.56
C ARG A 13 -14.54 2.31 -6.32
N ARG A 14 -14.02 2.96 -7.37
CA ARG A 14 -12.85 2.46 -8.11
C ARG A 14 -11.58 2.55 -7.27
N ARG A 15 -11.36 3.67 -6.57
CA ARG A 15 -10.22 3.88 -5.65
C ARG A 15 -10.18 2.78 -4.58
N ALA A 16 -11.29 2.54 -3.90
CA ALA A 16 -11.38 1.54 -2.84
C ALA A 16 -11.11 0.11 -3.35
N ARG A 17 -11.56 -0.20 -4.57
CA ARG A 17 -11.28 -1.48 -5.22
C ARG A 17 -9.81 -1.63 -5.59
N VAL A 18 -9.26 -0.64 -6.29
CA VAL A 18 -7.85 -0.63 -6.74
C VAL A 18 -6.91 -0.69 -5.54
N ALA A 19 -7.15 0.08 -4.47
CA ALA A 19 -6.32 0.06 -3.27
C ALA A 19 -6.21 -1.35 -2.67
N SER A 20 -7.35 -2.02 -2.49
CA SER A 20 -7.35 -3.36 -1.90
C SER A 20 -6.71 -4.39 -2.83
N ALA A 21 -7.00 -4.32 -4.14
CA ALA A 21 -6.47 -5.26 -5.12
C ALA A 21 -4.94 -5.11 -5.25
N MET A 22 -4.45 -3.88 -5.31
CA MET A 22 -3.01 -3.58 -5.37
C MET A 22 -2.30 -3.96 -4.08
N GLY A 23 -2.92 -3.73 -2.92
CA GLY A 23 -2.38 -4.18 -1.63
C GLY A 23 -2.25 -5.69 -1.56
N ALA A 24 -3.30 -6.42 -1.96
CA ALA A 24 -3.28 -7.89 -2.00
C ALA A 24 -2.24 -8.43 -2.99
N LEU A 25 -2.17 -7.85 -4.19
CA LEU A 25 -1.19 -8.22 -5.21
C LEU A 25 0.24 -7.96 -4.73
N PHE A 26 0.49 -6.80 -4.10
CA PHE A 26 1.81 -6.43 -3.58
C PHE A 26 2.27 -7.34 -2.43
N VAL A 27 1.34 -7.78 -1.58
CA VAL A 27 1.65 -8.81 -0.55
C VAL A 27 1.91 -10.16 -1.20
N ALA A 28 1.16 -10.54 -2.24
CA ALA A 28 1.35 -11.81 -2.93
C ALA A 28 2.72 -11.92 -3.62
N THR A 29 3.29 -10.81 -4.11
CA THR A 29 4.63 -10.83 -4.72
C THR A 29 5.76 -11.08 -3.72
N GLN A 30 5.49 -11.02 -2.42
CA GLN A 30 6.46 -11.37 -1.38
C GLN A 30 6.94 -12.81 -1.51
N LEU A 31 6.06 -13.75 -1.85
CA LEU A 31 6.39 -15.17 -1.96
C LEU A 31 7.39 -15.45 -3.09
N ALA A 32 7.39 -14.63 -4.15
CA ALA A 32 8.29 -14.79 -5.28
C ALA A 32 9.73 -14.31 -4.99
N HIS A 33 9.94 -13.54 -3.92
CA HIS A 33 11.23 -12.91 -3.61
C HIS A 33 12.01 -13.62 -2.48
N LEU A 34 11.56 -14.79 -2.04
CA LEU A 34 12.23 -15.60 -1.01
C LEU A 34 13.40 -16.43 -1.54
N HIS A 35 13.75 -16.33 -2.84
CA HIS A 35 14.81 -17.14 -3.43
C HIS A 35 16.20 -16.53 -3.17
N GLU A 36 17.05 -17.24 -2.43
CA GLU A 36 18.42 -16.82 -2.14
C GLU A 36 19.41 -17.48 -3.12
N GLY A 37 19.82 -16.75 -4.13
CA GLY A 37 20.83 -17.16 -5.12
C GLY A 37 21.73 -15.99 -5.54
N PRO A 38 22.82 -16.26 -6.29
CA PRO A 38 23.72 -15.22 -6.77
C PRO A 38 22.99 -14.22 -7.66
N MET A 39 23.13 -12.93 -7.34
CA MET A 39 22.47 -11.82 -8.03
C MET A 39 22.90 -11.75 -9.51
N ARG A 40 21.93 -11.83 -10.40
CA ARG A 40 22.08 -11.53 -11.82
C ARG A 40 21.66 -10.09 -12.08
N THR A 41 22.11 -9.49 -13.18
CA THR A 41 21.70 -8.13 -13.59
C THR A 41 20.18 -7.95 -13.61
N VAL A 42 19.45 -9.00 -14.00
CA VAL A 42 17.98 -9.03 -14.04
C VAL A 42 17.37 -8.85 -12.64
N ASP A 43 18.00 -9.38 -11.59
CA ASP A 43 17.50 -9.31 -10.21
C ASP A 43 17.61 -7.89 -9.64
N TYR A 44 18.65 -7.14 -10.02
CA TYR A 44 18.78 -5.72 -9.67
C TYR A 44 17.68 -4.88 -10.32
N VAL A 45 17.38 -5.13 -11.59
CA VAL A 45 16.31 -4.43 -12.31
C VAL A 45 14.94 -4.78 -11.71
N ALA A 46 14.71 -6.05 -11.36
CA ALA A 46 13.49 -6.49 -10.68
C ALA A 46 13.32 -5.80 -9.32
N LEU A 47 14.39 -5.75 -8.52
CA LEU A 47 14.38 -5.07 -7.22
C LEU A 47 14.10 -3.57 -7.34
N ALA A 48 14.73 -2.89 -8.30
CA ALA A 48 14.49 -1.48 -8.57
C ALA A 48 13.04 -1.22 -9.02
N GLY A 49 12.52 -2.06 -9.92
CA GLY A 49 11.13 -2.00 -10.37
C GLY A 49 10.14 -2.20 -9.23
N TRP A 50 10.41 -3.17 -8.34
CA TRP A 50 9.62 -3.38 -7.13
C TRP A 50 9.67 -2.18 -6.18
N ALA A 51 10.84 -1.60 -5.94
CA ALA A 51 10.99 -0.44 -5.06
C ALA A 51 10.24 0.79 -5.62
N VAL A 52 10.33 1.03 -6.93
CA VAL A 52 9.55 2.07 -7.61
C VAL A 52 8.05 1.81 -7.45
N TRP A 53 7.62 0.56 -7.61
CA TRP A 53 6.21 0.20 -7.43
C TRP A 53 5.74 0.43 -5.99
N ALA A 54 6.52 0.04 -4.99
CA ALA A 54 6.24 0.30 -3.58
C ALA A 54 6.08 1.82 -3.31
N MET A 55 6.97 2.64 -3.88
CA MET A 55 6.89 4.09 -3.78
C MET A 55 5.63 4.66 -4.42
N VAL A 56 5.26 4.19 -5.61
CA VAL A 56 4.01 4.60 -6.28
C VAL A 56 2.79 4.26 -5.42
N LEU A 57 2.80 3.11 -4.75
CA LEU A 57 1.73 2.68 -3.85
C LEU A 57 1.63 3.54 -2.58
N VAL A 58 2.77 3.92 -1.98
CA VAL A 58 2.81 4.85 -0.85
C VAL A 58 2.26 6.22 -1.27
N VAL A 59 2.72 6.76 -2.40
CA VAL A 59 2.21 8.01 -2.97
C VAL A 59 0.69 7.92 -3.18
N PHE A 60 0.20 6.81 -3.73
CA PHE A 60 -1.23 6.60 -3.92
C PHE A 60 -2.02 6.71 -2.60
N VAL A 61 -1.54 6.11 -1.50
CA VAL A 61 -2.17 6.20 -0.17
C VAL A 61 -2.09 7.62 0.38
N LEU A 62 -0.92 8.26 0.32
CA LEU A 62 -0.72 9.61 0.87
C LEU A 62 -1.63 10.65 0.20
N PHE A 63 -1.77 10.57 -1.12
CA PHE A 63 -2.59 11.51 -1.89
C PHE A 63 -4.03 11.04 -2.14
N GLY A 64 -4.43 9.89 -1.59
CA GLY A 64 -5.79 9.35 -1.72
C GLY A 64 -6.23 9.14 -3.18
N GLY A 65 -5.28 8.89 -4.09
CA GLY A 65 -5.53 8.79 -5.54
C GLY A 65 -6.04 10.07 -6.22
N GLY A 66 -5.90 11.24 -5.58
CA GLY A 66 -6.39 12.53 -6.06
C GLY A 66 -5.36 13.40 -6.80
N LEU A 67 -4.10 12.96 -6.93
CA LEU A 67 -3.01 13.78 -7.46
C LEU A 67 -3.22 14.25 -8.90
N LEU A 68 -3.85 13.42 -9.74
CA LEU A 68 -4.10 13.71 -11.16
C LEU A 68 -5.44 14.40 -11.44
N ARG A 69 -6.15 14.88 -10.39
CA ARG A 69 -7.49 15.48 -10.54
C ARG A 69 -7.49 16.97 -10.22
N GLY A 70 -8.37 17.70 -10.90
CA GLY A 70 -8.57 19.13 -10.69
C GLY A 70 -8.97 19.47 -9.25
N PRO A 71 -8.66 20.69 -8.77
CA PRO A 71 -8.79 21.07 -7.36
C PRO A 71 -10.20 20.93 -6.79
N ALA A 72 -11.24 21.19 -7.59
CA ALA A 72 -12.63 21.03 -7.18
C ALA A 72 -12.99 19.56 -6.87
N VAL A 73 -12.67 18.64 -7.79
CA VAL A 73 -12.91 17.20 -7.60
C VAL A 73 -12.03 16.63 -6.49
N ARG A 74 -10.80 17.14 -6.34
CA ARG A 74 -9.88 16.74 -5.27
C ARG A 74 -10.37 17.16 -3.89
N GLY A 75 -10.98 18.34 -3.76
CA GLY A 75 -11.61 18.80 -2.52
C GLY A 75 -12.79 17.92 -2.11
N MET A 76 -13.63 17.54 -3.06
CA MET A 76 -14.77 16.64 -2.79
C MET A 76 -14.34 15.20 -2.46
N LEU A 77 -13.19 14.75 -2.99
CA LEU A 77 -12.68 13.39 -2.76
C LEU A 77 -11.83 13.23 -1.50
N ASN A 78 -11.36 14.34 -0.91
CA ASN A 78 -10.57 14.38 0.31
C ASN A 78 -11.39 15.11 1.39
N ASP A 79 -12.58 14.58 1.64
CA ASP A 79 -13.37 14.96 2.79
C ASP A 79 -12.71 14.46 4.10
N GLU A 80 -13.25 14.91 5.23
CA GLU A 80 -12.76 14.54 6.57
C GLU A 80 -12.76 13.02 6.76
N GLY A 81 -13.72 12.30 6.17
CA GLY A 81 -13.82 10.84 6.20
C GLY A 81 -12.65 10.16 5.49
N THR A 82 -12.34 10.58 4.26
CA THR A 82 -11.19 10.05 3.50
C THR A 82 -9.87 10.35 4.21
N GLU A 83 -9.74 11.54 4.81
CA GLU A 83 -8.56 11.90 5.59
C GLU A 83 -8.40 11.00 6.84
N ALA A 84 -9.48 10.77 7.57
CA ALA A 84 -9.49 9.84 8.70
C ALA A 84 -9.16 8.41 8.27
N ASN A 85 -9.70 7.94 7.14
CA ASN A 85 -9.40 6.62 6.59
C ASN A 85 -7.92 6.48 6.23
N ARG A 86 -7.35 7.50 5.58
CA ARG A 86 -5.92 7.55 5.24
C ARG A 86 -5.04 7.52 6.48
N ARG A 87 -5.36 8.31 7.51
CA ARG A 87 -4.60 8.31 8.78
C ARG A 87 -4.63 6.94 9.44
N ASN A 88 -5.81 6.32 9.52
CA ASN A 88 -5.95 4.96 10.07
C ASN A 88 -5.18 3.91 9.26
N ALA A 89 -5.17 4.03 7.93
CA ALA A 89 -4.40 3.17 7.06
C ALA A 89 -2.89 3.28 7.29
N LEU A 90 -2.37 4.51 7.40
CA LEU A 90 -0.95 4.76 7.69
C LEU A 90 -0.54 4.22 9.07
N ILE A 91 -1.38 4.41 10.09
CA ILE A 91 -1.15 3.84 11.44
C ILE A 91 -1.10 2.31 11.36
N THR A 92 -2.02 1.70 10.62
CA THR A 92 -2.05 0.24 10.44
C THR A 92 -0.79 -0.26 9.73
N GLY A 93 -0.35 0.44 8.67
CA GLY A 93 0.89 0.13 7.97
C GLY A 93 2.12 0.27 8.87
N PHE A 94 2.20 1.34 9.69
CA PHE A 94 3.27 1.52 10.67
C PHE A 94 3.35 0.33 11.63
N TRP A 95 2.23 -0.06 12.24
CA TRP A 95 2.21 -1.21 13.16
C TRP A 95 2.56 -2.52 12.47
N ALA A 96 2.16 -2.71 11.21
CA ALA A 96 2.57 -3.87 10.42
C ALA A 96 4.09 -3.90 10.17
N MET A 97 4.70 -2.77 9.79
CA MET A 97 6.17 -2.66 9.64
C MET A 97 6.89 -2.94 10.95
N PHE A 98 6.43 -2.33 12.04
CA PHE A 98 7.03 -2.49 13.35
C PHE A 98 6.98 -3.95 13.80
N THR A 99 5.83 -4.60 13.66
CA THR A 99 5.66 -6.03 13.99
C THR A 99 6.56 -6.91 13.13
N ALA A 100 6.66 -6.63 11.83
CA ALA A 100 7.54 -7.35 10.92
C ALA A 100 9.02 -7.17 11.31
N ALA A 101 9.45 -5.96 11.66
CA ALA A 101 10.81 -5.68 12.09
C ALA A 101 11.16 -6.41 13.40
N VAL A 102 10.25 -6.41 14.38
CA VAL A 102 10.41 -7.17 15.64
C VAL A 102 10.49 -8.67 15.36
N ALA A 103 9.64 -9.20 14.49
CA ALA A 103 9.68 -10.62 14.12
C ALA A 103 11.01 -10.99 13.43
N LEU A 104 11.50 -10.16 12.50
CA LEU A 104 12.79 -10.37 11.82
C LEU A 104 13.98 -10.29 12.79
N PHE A 105 13.93 -9.34 13.74
CA PHE A 105 14.94 -9.24 14.78
C PHE A 105 14.96 -10.50 15.65
N ALA A 106 13.79 -10.99 16.09
CA ALA A 106 13.70 -12.25 16.83
C ALA A 106 14.20 -13.45 16.00
N SER A 107 13.90 -13.50 14.70
CA SER A 107 14.37 -14.56 13.81
C SER A 107 15.88 -14.53 13.56
N SER A 108 16.52 -13.35 13.62
CA SER A 108 17.97 -13.22 13.40
C SER A 108 18.84 -13.95 14.44
N PHE A 109 18.26 -14.35 15.58
CA PHE A 109 18.95 -15.18 16.57
C PHE A 109 19.06 -16.65 16.16
N TYR A 110 18.25 -17.11 15.21
CA TYR A 110 18.20 -18.51 14.77
C TYR A 110 18.88 -18.71 13.42
N GLU A 111 18.67 -17.80 12.48
CA GLU A 111 19.23 -17.89 11.14
C GLU A 111 19.76 -16.53 10.65
N PRO A 112 20.90 -16.50 9.93
CA PRO A 112 21.38 -15.29 9.30
C PRO A 112 20.44 -14.89 8.15
N LEU A 113 19.66 -13.83 8.38
CA LEU A 113 18.75 -13.27 7.38
C LEU A 113 19.49 -12.28 6.48
N SER A 114 19.30 -12.41 5.17
CA SER A 114 19.76 -11.38 4.23
C SER A 114 19.07 -10.04 4.53
N GLY A 115 19.87 -8.98 4.68
CA GLY A 115 19.34 -7.62 4.90
C GLY A 115 18.37 -7.17 3.81
N ARG A 116 18.56 -7.65 2.57
CA ARG A 116 17.63 -7.42 1.46
C ARG A 116 16.27 -8.07 1.72
N SER A 117 16.26 -9.36 2.08
CA SER A 117 15.03 -10.10 2.37
C SER A 117 14.28 -9.47 3.55
N ALA A 118 15.00 -9.06 4.59
CA ALA A 118 14.44 -8.36 5.75
C ALA A 118 13.78 -7.03 5.35
N LEU A 119 14.47 -6.17 4.59
CA LEU A 119 13.92 -4.89 4.12
C LEU A 119 12.68 -5.09 3.24
N HIS A 120 12.71 -6.09 2.36
CA HIS A 120 11.58 -6.40 1.49
C HIS A 120 10.34 -6.79 2.30
N ILE A 121 10.50 -7.65 3.31
CA ILE A 121 9.41 -8.05 4.22
C ILE A 121 8.84 -6.84 4.96
N VAL A 122 9.68 -5.98 5.54
CA VAL A 122 9.22 -4.81 6.30
C VAL A 122 8.42 -3.86 5.40
N ILE A 123 8.97 -3.49 4.24
CA ILE A 123 8.29 -2.58 3.30
C ILE A 123 6.98 -3.19 2.81
N THR A 124 6.96 -4.49 2.45
CA THR A 124 5.74 -5.17 2.02
C THR A 124 4.68 -5.19 3.11
N ALA A 125 5.06 -5.48 4.35
CA ALA A 125 4.14 -5.44 5.49
C ALA A 125 3.54 -4.04 5.66
N GLY A 126 4.35 -2.98 5.60
CA GLY A 126 3.86 -1.61 5.74
C GLY A 126 2.91 -1.17 4.64
N VAL A 127 3.39 -1.20 3.41
CA VAL A 127 2.67 -0.69 2.24
C VAL A 127 1.44 -1.55 1.95
N GLY A 128 1.60 -2.87 2.02
CA GLY A 128 0.52 -3.84 1.78
C GLY A 128 -0.62 -3.67 2.77
N PHE A 129 -0.34 -3.68 4.07
CA PHE A 129 -1.40 -3.53 5.08
C PHE A 129 -2.02 -2.14 5.09
N ALA A 130 -1.25 -1.08 4.83
CA ALA A 130 -1.81 0.26 4.67
C ALA A 130 -2.82 0.32 3.52
N LEU A 131 -2.47 -0.21 2.34
CA LEU A 131 -3.36 -0.25 1.18
C LEU A 131 -4.62 -1.08 1.42
N LEU A 132 -4.46 -2.27 2.00
CA LEU A 132 -5.58 -3.14 2.34
C LEU A 132 -6.54 -2.42 3.29
N ARG A 133 -6.00 -1.82 4.36
CA ARG A 133 -6.81 -1.10 5.34
C ARG A 133 -7.51 0.11 4.71
N PHE A 134 -6.79 0.91 3.93
CA PHE A 134 -7.38 2.07 3.23
C PHE A 134 -8.54 1.63 2.32
N GLY A 135 -8.30 0.62 1.48
CA GLY A 135 -9.33 0.10 0.58
C GLY A 135 -10.53 -0.51 1.31
N MET A 136 -10.33 -1.17 2.44
CA MET A 136 -11.41 -1.70 3.28
C MET A 136 -12.26 -0.60 3.90
N LEU A 137 -11.62 0.43 4.47
CA LEU A 137 -12.33 1.55 5.11
C LEU A 137 -13.13 2.36 4.08
N GLU A 138 -12.55 2.64 2.92
CA GLU A 138 -13.23 3.30 1.80
C GLU A 138 -14.42 2.49 1.27
N ARG A 139 -14.28 1.16 1.18
CA ARG A 139 -15.41 0.28 0.80
C ARG A 139 -16.51 0.28 1.84
N ARG A 140 -16.17 0.39 3.12
CA ARG A 140 -17.14 0.42 4.22
C ARG A 140 -17.92 1.73 4.22
N ALA A 141 -17.24 2.85 4.03
CA ALA A 141 -17.87 4.17 3.93
C ALA A 141 -18.87 4.27 2.77
N LEU A 142 -18.72 3.47 1.71
CA LEU A 142 -19.68 3.39 0.60
C LEU A 142 -20.91 2.52 0.87
N ARG A 143 -20.97 1.81 2.00
CA ARG A 143 -22.08 0.92 2.37
C ARG A 143 -22.97 1.51 3.46
N GLU A 144 -22.45 2.49 4.20
CA GLU A 144 -23.16 3.27 5.22
C GLU A 144 -23.84 4.47 4.57
#